data_AF-A0A0A2IKT8-F1
#
_entry.id   AF-A0A0A2IKT8-F1
#
_cell.length_a   1.000
_cell.length_b   1.000
_cell.length_c   1.000
_cell.angle_alpha   90.00
_cell.angle_beta   90.00
_cell.angle_gamma   90.00
#
_symmetry.space_group_name_H-M   'P 1'
#
loop_
_entity.id
_entity.type
_entity.pdbx_description
1 polymer ?
#
loop_
_entity_poly.entity_id
_entity_poly.type
_entity_poly.pdbx_seq_one_letter_code
_entity_poly.pdbx_strand_id
1 'polypeptide(L)'
;MTSSLLKPLAVFSRQSQSQQYIKSIKNLGNAWRTLPDEPCTESERTTVIQTTFDFILKITTESDGLIVEMTTLEPPPPEPQSTPPRHYRIFPEYGTDFIWRAVEDITEDVQGYTESQDELVSFPPSVLEMYDAWVNQWSTNWEKRIQDTQDYHAPVFSDRIEQVAWNVAGYMLAWRIVLGPGVGSIEYKAGSTNYLLAQGNELTETERFLEDQIELLAMGAEGLP
;
A
#
# COMPACT_ATOMS: atom_id res chain seq x y z
N MET A 1 1.32 1.90 -22.89
CA MET A 1 1.74 2.61 -21.65
C MET A 1 1.26 1.86 -20.40
N THR A 2 0.14 1.14 -20.46
CA THR A 2 -0.41 0.34 -19.36
C THR A 2 0.54 -0.74 -18.81
N SER A 3 1.41 -1.36 -19.61
CA SER A 3 2.38 -2.35 -19.09
C SER A 3 3.45 -1.76 -18.17
N SER A 4 3.80 -0.47 -18.31
CA SER A 4 4.77 0.16 -17.41
C SER A 4 4.21 0.41 -16.00
N LEU A 5 2.88 0.52 -15.85
CA LEU A 5 2.21 0.65 -14.54
C LEU A 5 2.46 -0.56 -13.62
N LEU A 6 2.85 -1.70 -14.18
CA LEU A 6 3.19 -2.89 -13.40
C LEU A 6 4.63 -2.88 -12.86
N LYS A 7 5.48 -1.92 -13.24
CA LYS A 7 6.88 -1.86 -12.78
C LYS A 7 7.02 -1.75 -11.25
N PRO A 8 6.28 -0.88 -10.54
CA PRO A 8 6.35 -0.81 -9.08
C PRO A 8 5.97 -2.14 -8.42
N LEU A 9 4.94 -2.82 -8.95
CA LEU A 9 4.52 -4.14 -8.48
C LEU A 9 5.60 -5.20 -8.74
N ALA A 10 6.26 -5.14 -9.90
CA ALA A 10 7.38 -6.02 -10.21
C ALA A 10 8.58 -5.79 -9.27
N VAL A 11 8.86 -4.54 -8.90
CA VAL A 11 9.88 -4.18 -7.90
C VAL A 11 9.51 -4.77 -6.54
N PHE A 12 8.31 -4.51 -6.05
CA PHE A 12 7.76 -5.10 -4.83
C PHE A 12 7.90 -6.63 -4.82
N SER A 13 7.54 -7.30 -5.92
CA SER A 13 7.60 -8.76 -6.01
C SER A 13 9.00 -9.37 -5.95
N ARG A 14 10.06 -8.57 -6.17
CA ARG A 14 11.45 -9.04 -6.22
C ARG A 14 12.27 -8.57 -5.02
N GLN A 15 11.79 -7.57 -4.32
CA GLN A 15 12.46 -7.01 -3.15
C GLN A 15 12.32 -8.00 -1.98
N SER A 16 13.43 -8.29 -1.31
CA SER A 16 13.55 -9.37 -0.33
C SER A 16 12.65 -9.18 0.90
N GLN A 17 12.59 -7.95 1.43
CA GLN A 17 11.80 -7.61 2.60
C GLN A 17 10.29 -7.67 2.30
N SER A 18 9.92 -7.54 1.02
CA SER A 18 8.53 -7.55 0.58
C SER A 18 7.96 -8.96 0.44
N GLN A 19 8.81 -9.99 0.38
CA GLN A 19 8.37 -11.37 0.20
C GLN A 19 7.44 -11.85 1.31
N GLN A 20 7.59 -11.34 2.53
CA GLN A 20 6.73 -11.68 3.66
C GLN A 20 5.26 -11.28 3.46
N TYR A 21 5.00 -10.25 2.63
CA TYR A 21 3.66 -9.78 2.33
C TYR A 21 2.98 -10.59 1.23
N ILE A 22 3.73 -11.42 0.49
CA ILE A 22 3.28 -12.01 -0.76
C ILE A 22 2.98 -13.49 -0.54
N LYS A 23 1.72 -13.86 -0.75
CA LYS A 23 1.28 -15.26 -0.71
C LYS A 23 1.38 -15.92 -2.08
N SER A 24 0.90 -15.24 -3.12
CA SER A 24 1.07 -15.70 -4.50
C SER A 24 0.99 -14.56 -5.50
N ILE A 25 1.62 -14.75 -6.66
CA ILE A 25 1.57 -13.81 -7.78
C ILE A 25 1.30 -14.59 -9.06
N LYS A 26 0.38 -14.07 -9.87
CA LYS A 26 0.10 -14.58 -11.22
C LYS A 26 0.32 -13.49 -12.25
N ASN A 27 0.95 -13.87 -13.36
CA ASN A 27 1.14 -13.06 -14.57
C ASN A 27 1.87 -11.72 -14.41
N LEU A 28 2.54 -11.47 -13.28
CA LEU A 28 3.39 -10.28 -13.12
C LEU A 28 4.73 -10.41 -13.87
N GLY A 29 5.18 -11.65 -14.16
CA GLY A 29 6.53 -12.04 -14.61
C GLY A 29 7.24 -11.07 -15.57
N ASN A 30 7.05 -11.25 -16.88
CA ASN A 30 7.58 -10.35 -17.91
C ASN A 30 6.53 -9.33 -18.40
N ALA A 31 5.34 -9.27 -17.78
CA ALA A 31 4.25 -8.40 -18.21
C ALA A 31 4.61 -6.91 -18.21
N TRP A 32 5.55 -6.50 -17.36
CA TRP A 32 6.11 -5.14 -17.35
C TRP A 32 7.23 -4.91 -18.38
N ARG A 33 7.76 -5.98 -19.01
CA ARG A 33 8.81 -5.95 -20.05
C ARG A 33 8.24 -6.11 -21.47
N THR A 34 7.08 -6.74 -21.62
CA THR A 34 6.48 -7.00 -22.92
C THR A 34 5.97 -5.70 -23.56
N LEU A 35 6.47 -5.45 -24.78
CA LEU A 35 6.03 -4.38 -25.67
C LEU A 35 4.58 -4.63 -26.11
N PRO A 36 3.83 -3.58 -26.52
CA PRO A 36 2.40 -3.69 -26.81
C PRO A 36 2.03 -4.54 -28.05
N ASP A 37 2.99 -5.10 -28.79
CA ASP A 37 2.76 -5.66 -30.13
C ASP A 37 2.61 -7.19 -30.21
N GLU A 38 2.71 -7.94 -29.10
CA GLU A 38 2.47 -9.40 -29.11
C GLU A 38 1.01 -9.76 -28.81
N PRO A 39 0.39 -10.69 -29.56
CA PRO A 39 -0.98 -11.14 -29.32
C PRO A 39 -1.06 -11.91 -28.00
N CYS A 40 -1.30 -11.16 -26.94
CA CYS A 40 -1.37 -11.61 -25.56
C CYS A 40 -2.74 -12.20 -25.25
N THR A 41 -2.78 -13.41 -24.70
CA THR A 41 -4.03 -14.08 -24.28
C THR A 41 -4.66 -13.36 -23.09
N GLU A 42 -5.98 -13.43 -22.89
CA GLU A 42 -6.67 -12.75 -21.77
C GLU A 42 -6.07 -13.10 -20.39
N SER A 43 -5.59 -14.34 -20.24
CA SER A 43 -4.94 -14.80 -19.01
C SER A 43 -3.59 -14.14 -18.76
N GLU A 44 -2.91 -13.59 -19.78
CA GLU A 44 -1.61 -12.93 -19.63
C GLU A 44 -1.74 -11.43 -19.34
N ARG A 45 -2.91 -10.84 -19.62
CA ARG A 45 -3.21 -9.40 -19.35
C ARG A 45 -3.61 -9.11 -17.91
N THR A 46 -3.94 -10.15 -17.16
CA THR A 46 -4.44 -10.02 -15.79
C THR A 46 -3.36 -10.39 -14.80
N THR A 47 -2.81 -9.39 -14.11
CA THR A 47 -1.93 -9.57 -12.96
C THR A 47 -2.75 -9.77 -11.69
N VAL A 48 -2.41 -10.76 -10.88
CA VAL A 48 -3.04 -10.99 -9.58
C VAL A 48 -1.96 -11.12 -8.52
N ILE A 49 -2.07 -10.33 -7.45
CA ILE A 49 -1.23 -10.39 -6.26
C ILE A 49 -2.13 -10.76 -5.09
N GLN A 50 -1.86 -11.89 -4.47
CA GLN A 50 -2.49 -12.31 -3.23
C GLN A 50 -1.49 -12.10 -2.09
N THR A 51 -1.92 -11.43 -1.04
CA THR A 51 -1.07 -11.14 0.13
C THR A 51 -1.25 -12.17 1.24
N THR A 52 -0.34 -12.16 2.19
CA THR A 52 -0.40 -12.97 3.43
C THR A 52 -1.43 -12.41 4.44
N PHE A 53 -1.83 -11.16 4.27
CA PHE A 53 -2.79 -10.43 5.11
C PHE A 53 -4.18 -10.32 4.47
N ASP A 54 -4.62 -11.37 3.77
CA ASP A 54 -6.00 -11.48 3.28
C ASP A 54 -6.43 -10.37 2.30
N PHE A 55 -5.51 -9.92 1.44
CA PHE A 55 -5.80 -8.96 0.38
C PHE A 55 -5.48 -9.55 -0.99
N ILE A 56 -6.34 -9.29 -1.97
CA ILE A 56 -6.11 -9.62 -3.37
C ILE A 56 -6.21 -8.34 -4.20
N LEU A 57 -5.13 -8.01 -4.90
CA LEU A 57 -5.12 -7.01 -5.95
C LEU A 57 -5.13 -7.70 -7.30
N LYS A 58 -6.11 -7.40 -8.13
CA LYS A 58 -6.18 -7.84 -9.52
C LYS A 58 -6.18 -6.61 -10.43
N ILE A 59 -5.24 -6.63 -11.37
CA ILE A 59 -5.08 -5.58 -12.37
C ILE A 59 -5.16 -6.22 -13.75
N THR A 60 -6.13 -5.81 -14.56
CA THR A 60 -6.27 -6.23 -15.95
C THR A 60 -5.88 -5.07 -16.85
N THR A 61 -4.87 -5.29 -17.71
CA THR A 61 -4.46 -4.32 -18.71
C THR A 61 -5.26 -4.52 -20.00
N GLU A 62 -5.93 -3.45 -20.44
CA GLU A 62 -6.65 -3.42 -21.71
C GLU A 62 -5.92 -2.50 -22.71
N SER A 63 -6.35 -2.54 -23.98
CA SER A 63 -5.76 -1.74 -25.06
C SER A 63 -5.78 -0.24 -24.72
N ASP A 64 -6.84 0.22 -24.06
CA ASP A 64 -7.14 1.63 -23.82
C ASP A 64 -7.23 1.99 -22.33
N GLY A 65 -6.88 1.08 -21.41
CA GLY A 65 -7.04 1.35 -19.98
C GLY A 65 -6.63 0.24 -19.02
N LEU A 66 -6.98 0.45 -17.76
CA LEU A 66 -6.72 -0.44 -16.64
C LEU A 66 -8.05 -0.77 -15.95
N ILE A 67 -8.22 -2.02 -15.55
CA ILE A 67 -9.28 -2.42 -14.62
C ILE A 67 -8.60 -2.87 -13.34
N VAL A 68 -9.04 -2.32 -12.22
CA VAL A 68 -8.53 -2.65 -10.89
C VAL A 68 -9.66 -3.25 -10.07
N GLU A 69 -9.43 -4.45 -9.56
CA GLU A 69 -10.34 -5.14 -8.65
C GLU A 69 -9.59 -5.46 -7.36
N MET A 70 -10.20 -5.14 -6.23
CA MET A 70 -9.64 -5.38 -4.91
C MET A 70 -10.64 -6.18 -4.07
N THR A 71 -10.18 -7.28 -3.47
CA THR A 71 -11.04 -8.15 -2.67
C THR A 71 -10.29 -8.71 -1.46
N THR A 72 -11.06 -9.18 -0.48
CA THR A 72 -10.59 -9.96 0.67
C THR A 72 -11.03 -11.43 0.49
N LEU A 73 -10.33 -12.40 1.09
CA LEU A 73 -10.75 -13.81 1.04
C LEU A 73 -11.92 -14.07 1.99
N GLU A 74 -11.96 -13.37 3.12
CA GLU A 74 -13.08 -13.41 4.05
C GLU A 74 -13.97 -12.18 3.84
N PRO A 75 -15.28 -12.36 3.57
CA PRO A 75 -16.21 -11.24 3.53
C PRO A 75 -16.29 -10.61 4.93
N PRO A 76 -16.36 -9.27 5.04
CA PRO A 76 -16.49 -8.63 6.34
C PRO A 76 -17.75 -9.16 7.05
N PRO A 77 -17.70 -9.37 8.38
CA PRO A 77 -18.89 -9.70 9.13
C PRO A 77 -19.98 -8.63 8.87
N PRO A 78 -21.27 -9.01 8.79
CA PRO A 78 -22.33 -8.03 8.64
C PRO A 78 -22.29 -7.05 9.82
N GLU A 79 -22.05 -5.78 9.53
CA GLU A 79 -21.99 -4.76 10.57
C GLU A 79 -23.36 -4.57 11.23
N PRO A 80 -23.42 -4.36 12.56
CA PRO A 80 -24.56 -3.69 13.16
C PRO A 80 -24.62 -2.26 12.60
N GLN A 81 -25.72 -1.94 11.93
CA GLN A 81 -25.99 -0.74 11.11
C GLN A 81 -25.95 0.63 11.83
N SER A 82 -25.28 0.75 12.98
CA SER A 82 -25.48 1.86 13.92
C SER A 82 -24.23 2.66 14.29
N THR A 83 -23.03 2.29 13.83
CA THR A 83 -21.83 3.11 14.02
C THR A 83 -21.46 3.86 12.75
N PRO A 84 -21.15 5.17 12.81
CA PRO A 84 -20.63 5.88 11.66
C PRO A 84 -19.32 5.24 11.17
N PRO A 85 -19.04 5.28 9.85
CA PRO A 85 -17.81 4.76 9.30
C PRO A 85 -16.61 5.52 9.88
N ARG A 86 -15.55 4.78 10.14
CA ARG A 86 -14.27 5.27 10.65
C ARG A 86 -13.39 5.69 9.47
N HIS A 87 -12.72 6.82 9.61
CA HIS A 87 -11.78 7.33 8.64
C HIS A 87 -10.40 7.43 9.29
N TYR A 88 -9.37 7.07 8.53
CA TYR A 88 -7.99 7.06 9.03
C TYR A 88 -7.04 7.89 8.16
N ARG A 89 -5.90 8.21 8.73
CA ARG A 89 -4.71 8.69 8.05
C ARG A 89 -3.60 7.71 8.33
N ILE A 90 -2.87 7.29 7.30
CA ILE A 90 -1.71 6.41 7.44
C ILE A 90 -0.50 7.15 6.87
N PHE A 91 0.44 7.49 7.74
CA PHE A 91 1.69 8.14 7.37
C PHE A 91 2.81 7.75 8.33
N PRO A 92 4.06 7.64 7.84
CA PRO A 92 5.18 7.34 8.71
C PRO A 92 5.48 8.51 9.66
N GLU A 93 5.51 8.22 10.96
CA GLU A 93 5.91 9.15 12.01
C GLU A 93 6.79 8.41 13.02
N TYR A 94 7.99 8.92 13.26
CA TYR A 94 8.92 8.27 14.18
C TYR A 94 8.40 8.34 15.62
N GLY A 95 8.44 7.19 16.30
CA GLY A 95 8.08 7.08 17.72
C GLY A 95 6.59 6.84 17.98
N THR A 96 5.79 6.63 16.94
CA THR A 96 4.36 6.33 17.05
C THR A 96 3.95 5.20 16.10
N ASP A 97 2.74 4.68 16.27
CA ASP A 97 2.05 4.00 15.17
C ASP A 97 1.83 4.94 13.98
N PHE A 98 1.69 4.37 12.78
CA PHE A 98 1.45 5.13 11.55
C PHE A 98 -0.03 5.35 11.27
N ILE A 99 -0.94 4.67 11.96
CA ILE A 99 -2.39 4.77 11.80
C ILE A 99 -2.97 5.76 12.81
N TRP A 100 -3.70 6.73 12.29
CA TRP A 100 -4.31 7.80 13.08
C TRP A 100 -5.76 7.98 12.66
N ARG A 101 -6.63 8.42 13.56
CA ARG A 101 -7.97 8.86 13.15
C ARG A 101 -7.91 10.09 12.26
N ALA A 102 -8.80 10.15 11.28
CA ALA A 102 -9.04 11.36 10.52
C ALA A 102 -9.47 12.48 11.47
N VAL A 103 -9.11 13.72 11.16
CA VAL A 103 -9.35 14.86 12.07
C VAL A 103 -10.86 15.08 12.26
N GLU A 104 -11.63 14.77 11.23
CA GLU A 104 -13.08 14.89 11.17
C GLU A 104 -13.79 13.91 12.12
N ASP A 105 -13.14 12.79 12.44
CA ASP A 105 -13.64 11.75 13.34
C ASP A 105 -13.26 12.03 14.82
N ILE A 106 -12.38 13.00 15.07
CA ILE A 106 -11.93 13.37 16.42
C ILE A 106 -13.02 14.21 17.09
N THR A 107 -13.51 13.75 18.24
CA THR A 107 -14.47 14.46 19.10
C THR A 107 -13.89 14.60 20.51
N GLU A 108 -14.56 15.32 21.42
CA GLU A 108 -14.08 15.50 22.80
C GLU A 108 -13.78 14.16 23.52
N ASP A 109 -14.50 13.10 23.15
CA ASP A 109 -14.39 11.75 23.74
C ASP A 109 -13.53 10.77 22.90
N VAL A 110 -13.05 11.18 21.72
CA VAL A 110 -12.29 10.32 20.78
C VAL A 110 -10.92 10.93 20.54
N GLN A 111 -9.86 10.28 21.03
CA GLN A 111 -8.48 10.73 20.81
C GLN A 111 -8.06 10.52 19.34
N GLY A 112 -7.22 11.43 18.84
CA GLY A 112 -6.69 11.34 17.48
C GLY A 112 -5.60 10.27 17.30
N TYR A 113 -4.85 9.99 18.38
CA TYR A 113 -3.91 8.87 18.45
C TYR A 113 -4.65 7.61 18.89
N THR A 114 -4.38 6.51 18.21
CA THR A 114 -4.98 5.20 18.47
C THR A 114 -3.91 4.14 18.33
N GLU A 115 -3.82 3.21 19.27
CA GLU A 115 -2.90 2.08 19.14
C GLU A 115 -3.38 1.19 17.97
N SER A 116 -2.44 0.80 17.10
CA SER A 116 -2.75 -0.06 15.96
C SER A 116 -3.38 -1.38 16.37
N GLN A 117 -3.04 -1.89 17.56
CA GLN A 117 -3.62 -3.10 18.15
C GLN A 117 -5.13 -2.96 18.38
N ASP A 118 -5.58 -1.80 18.86
CA ASP A 118 -7.00 -1.55 19.14
C ASP A 118 -7.79 -1.36 17.83
N GLU A 119 -7.21 -0.65 16.86
CA GLU A 119 -7.88 -0.37 15.59
C GLU A 119 -7.95 -1.58 14.66
N LEU A 120 -6.94 -2.45 14.72
CA LEU A 120 -6.83 -3.62 13.85
C LEU A 120 -7.33 -4.91 14.49
N VAL A 121 -7.85 -4.87 15.73
CA VAL A 121 -8.34 -6.06 16.47
C VAL A 121 -9.46 -6.81 15.75
N SER A 122 -10.28 -6.10 14.97
CA SER A 122 -11.39 -6.68 14.21
C SER A 122 -10.97 -7.34 12.89
N PHE A 123 -9.68 -7.23 12.53
CA PHE A 123 -9.13 -7.80 11.31
C PHE A 123 -8.52 -9.18 11.59
N PRO A 124 -8.28 -10.01 10.55
CA PRO A 124 -7.46 -11.20 10.71
C PRO A 124 -6.11 -10.84 11.36
N PRO A 125 -5.57 -11.66 12.29
CA PRO A 125 -4.33 -11.35 13.00
C PRO A 125 -3.14 -11.03 12.08
N SER A 126 -3.12 -11.63 10.88
CA SER A 126 -2.09 -11.36 9.87
C SER A 126 -2.07 -9.92 9.37
N VAL A 127 -3.17 -9.16 9.47
CA VAL A 127 -3.20 -7.73 9.12
C VAL A 127 -2.35 -6.93 10.11
N LEU A 128 -2.54 -7.14 11.41
CA LEU A 128 -1.74 -6.48 12.44
C LEU A 128 -0.27 -6.92 12.37
N GLU A 129 0.00 -8.22 12.22
CA GLU A 129 1.38 -8.73 12.09
C GLU A 129 2.13 -8.11 10.92
N MET A 130 1.48 -7.98 9.76
CA MET A 130 2.09 -7.41 8.56
C MET A 130 2.18 -5.88 8.64
N TYR A 131 1.22 -5.22 9.29
CA TYR A 131 1.30 -3.80 9.61
C TYR A 131 2.50 -3.51 10.53
N ASP A 132 2.66 -4.27 11.61
CA ASP A 132 3.79 -4.12 12.53
C ASP A 132 5.12 -4.36 11.82
N ALA A 133 5.21 -5.38 10.96
CA ALA A 133 6.41 -5.63 10.15
C ALA A 133 6.73 -4.43 9.23
N TRP A 134 5.71 -3.81 8.64
CA TRP A 134 5.84 -2.65 7.77
C TRP A 134 6.30 -1.39 8.52
N VAL A 135 5.72 -1.12 9.70
CA VAL A 135 6.14 -0.05 10.61
C VAL A 135 7.58 -0.28 11.08
N ASN A 136 7.89 -1.49 11.55
CA ASN A 136 9.22 -1.84 12.07
C ASN A 136 10.33 -1.68 11.04
N GLN A 137 10.07 -2.00 9.76
CA GLN A 137 11.05 -1.78 8.70
C GLN A 137 11.42 -0.30 8.58
N TRP A 138 10.41 0.59 8.56
CA TRP A 138 10.64 2.03 8.48
C TRP A 138 11.38 2.55 9.71
N SER A 139 10.91 2.18 10.92
CA SER A 139 11.49 2.63 12.19
C SER A 139 12.95 2.18 12.35
N THR A 140 13.25 0.93 11.97
CA THR A 140 14.62 0.40 11.98
C THR A 140 15.53 1.16 11.01
N ASN A 141 15.02 1.51 9.83
CA ASN A 141 15.77 2.28 8.84
C ASN A 141 16.00 3.72 9.31
N TRP A 142 14.98 4.36 9.90
CA TRP A 142 15.09 5.68 10.49
C TRP A 142 16.14 5.70 11.61
N GLU A 143 16.06 4.76 12.54
CA GLU A 143 17.01 4.65 13.65
C GLU A 143 18.45 4.53 13.11
N LYS A 144 18.71 3.57 12.23
CA LYS A 144 20.06 3.31 11.70
C LYS A 144 20.64 4.46 10.88
N ARG A 145 19.81 5.18 10.13
CA ARG A 145 20.29 6.11 9.10
C ARG A 145 20.20 7.57 9.49
N ILE A 146 19.33 7.89 10.44
CA ILE A 146 19.04 9.26 10.85
C ILE A 146 19.35 9.43 12.34
N GLN A 147 18.83 8.56 13.20
CA GLN A 147 19.06 8.68 14.64
C GLN A 147 20.50 8.34 15.03
N ASP A 148 21.03 7.21 14.59
CA ASP A 148 22.38 6.75 14.94
C ASP A 148 23.47 7.63 14.32
N THR A 149 23.20 8.20 13.15
CA THR A 149 24.12 9.06 12.39
C THR A 149 23.98 10.54 12.76
N GLN A 150 22.85 10.93 13.35
CA GLN A 150 22.40 12.32 13.54
C GLN A 150 22.24 13.11 12.23
N ASP A 151 22.09 12.44 11.09
CA ASP A 151 21.83 13.06 9.79
C ASP A 151 20.32 13.13 9.52
N TYR A 152 19.68 14.19 10.02
CA TYR A 152 18.24 14.45 9.84
C TYR A 152 17.85 14.82 8.39
N HIS A 153 18.81 14.93 7.48
CA HIS A 153 18.58 15.10 6.06
C HIS A 153 18.77 13.80 5.27
N ALA A 154 19.23 12.72 5.92
CA ALA A 154 19.36 11.43 5.28
C ALA A 154 17.96 10.88 4.92
N PRO A 155 17.79 10.27 3.75
CA PRO A 155 16.56 9.56 3.44
C PRO A 155 16.42 8.34 4.34
N VAL A 156 15.18 7.89 4.57
CA VAL A 156 14.91 6.70 5.38
C VAL A 156 15.39 5.44 4.65
N PHE A 157 15.04 5.28 3.38
CA PHE A 157 15.36 4.10 2.59
C PHE A 157 16.67 4.24 1.84
N SER A 158 17.46 3.16 1.84
CA SER A 158 18.83 3.16 1.30
C SER A 158 18.85 3.42 -0.20
N ASP A 159 17.79 2.98 -0.89
CA ASP A 159 17.55 3.24 -2.28
C ASP A 159 16.04 3.34 -2.59
N ARG A 160 15.74 3.74 -3.82
CA ARG A 160 14.37 3.90 -4.34
C ARG A 160 13.64 2.57 -4.53
N ILE A 161 14.36 1.48 -4.77
CA ILE A 161 13.76 0.15 -4.94
C ILE A 161 13.16 -0.29 -3.61
N GLU A 162 13.91 -0.11 -2.52
CA GLU A 162 13.46 -0.35 -1.16
C GLU A 162 12.27 0.55 -0.79
N GLN A 163 12.36 1.85 -1.09
CA GLN A 163 11.27 2.80 -0.84
C GLN A 163 9.98 2.45 -1.59
N VAL A 164 10.08 2.15 -2.89
CA VAL A 164 8.93 1.77 -3.72
C VAL A 164 8.31 0.47 -3.23
N ALA A 165 9.12 -0.51 -2.89
CA ALA A 165 8.63 -1.77 -2.36
C ALA A 165 7.89 -1.57 -1.02
N TRP A 166 8.43 -0.72 -0.14
CA TRP A 166 7.78 -0.36 1.13
C TRP A 166 6.48 0.44 0.92
N ASN A 167 6.46 1.39 -0.03
CA ASN A 167 5.26 2.13 -0.39
C ASN A 167 4.16 1.20 -0.92
N VAL A 168 4.51 0.26 -1.82
CA VAL A 168 3.54 -0.70 -2.37
C VAL A 168 2.97 -1.60 -1.26
N ALA A 169 3.81 -2.04 -0.32
CA ALA A 169 3.34 -2.82 0.84
C ALA A 169 2.33 -2.03 1.68
N GLY A 170 2.67 -0.78 2.02
CA GLY A 170 1.79 0.12 2.79
C GLY A 170 0.48 0.43 2.07
N TYR A 171 0.54 0.64 0.75
CA TYR A 171 -0.64 0.85 -0.08
C TYR A 171 -1.60 -0.33 -0.07
N MET A 172 -1.09 -1.57 -0.18
CA MET A 172 -1.90 -2.78 -0.09
C MET A 172 -2.48 -2.99 1.32
N LEU A 173 -1.72 -2.69 2.37
CA LEU A 173 -2.21 -2.71 3.75
C LEU A 173 -3.34 -1.69 3.96
N ALA A 174 -3.18 -0.47 3.47
CA ALA A 174 -4.19 0.58 3.57
C ALA A 174 -5.49 0.17 2.85
N TRP A 175 -5.41 -0.37 1.64
CA TRP A 175 -6.59 -0.93 0.96
C TRP A 175 -7.23 -2.10 1.70
N ARG A 176 -6.43 -2.99 2.31
CA ARG A 176 -6.97 -4.06 3.14
C ARG A 176 -7.80 -3.51 4.30
N ILE A 177 -7.37 -2.41 4.90
CA ILE A 177 -8.08 -1.76 6.01
C ILE A 177 -9.34 -1.06 5.51
N VAL A 178 -9.30 -0.36 4.35
CA VAL A 178 -10.49 0.25 3.71
C VAL A 178 -11.58 -0.77 3.40
N LEU A 179 -11.20 -1.98 2.99
CA LEU A 179 -12.16 -3.07 2.74
C LEU A 179 -12.63 -3.78 4.03
N GLY A 180 -12.14 -3.35 5.19
CA GLY A 180 -12.54 -3.86 6.49
C GLY A 180 -13.90 -3.34 6.96
N PRO A 181 -14.47 -3.97 8.00
CA PRO A 181 -15.75 -3.57 8.56
C PRO A 181 -15.67 -2.15 9.15
N GLY A 182 -16.53 -1.27 8.67
CA GLY A 182 -16.77 0.03 9.31
C GLY A 182 -15.71 1.06 9.02
N VAL A 183 -14.91 0.86 7.97
CA VAL A 183 -13.93 1.82 7.48
C VAL A 183 -14.50 2.50 6.25
N GLY A 184 -14.61 3.83 6.31
CA GLY A 184 -15.10 4.65 5.20
C GLY A 184 -13.98 4.99 4.21
N SER A 185 -12.84 5.45 4.73
CA SER A 185 -11.69 5.83 3.90
C SER A 185 -10.39 5.87 4.68
N ILE A 186 -9.28 5.87 3.94
CA ILE A 186 -7.94 6.12 4.47
C ILE A 186 -7.22 7.15 3.60
N GLU A 187 -6.70 8.20 4.20
CA GLU A 187 -5.67 9.03 3.56
C GLU A 187 -4.31 8.36 3.76
N TYR A 188 -3.80 7.71 2.71
CA TYR A 188 -2.49 7.08 2.73
C TYR A 188 -1.42 8.04 2.19
N LYS A 189 -0.32 8.23 2.92
CA LYS A 189 0.79 9.08 2.49
C LYS A 189 2.01 8.24 2.13
N ALA A 190 2.39 8.28 0.85
CA ALA A 190 3.65 7.72 0.36
C ALA A 190 4.57 8.86 -0.11
N GLY A 191 5.60 9.15 0.68
CA GLY A 191 6.48 10.29 0.46
C GLY A 191 5.75 11.61 0.65
N SER A 192 5.69 12.43 -0.40
CA SER A 192 5.00 13.74 -0.39
C SER A 192 3.57 13.70 -0.91
N THR A 193 3.10 12.58 -1.44
CA THR A 193 1.75 12.46 -2.02
C THR A 193 0.80 11.78 -1.05
N ASN A 194 -0.40 12.35 -0.92
CA ASN A 194 -1.54 11.75 -0.24
C ASN A 194 -2.50 11.12 -1.25
N TYR A 195 -3.00 9.93 -0.92
CA TYR A 195 -3.98 9.14 -1.69
C TYR A 195 -5.21 8.91 -0.83
N LEU A 196 -6.39 9.26 -1.34
CA LEU A 196 -7.64 9.08 -0.60
C LEU A 196 -8.30 7.76 -1.01
N LEU A 197 -7.98 6.71 -0.26
CA LEU A 197 -8.45 5.36 -0.52
C LEU A 197 -9.85 5.18 0.05
N ALA A 198 -10.83 4.96 -0.82
CA ALA A 198 -12.22 4.70 -0.47
C ALA A 198 -12.83 3.76 -1.50
N GLN A 199 -13.82 2.96 -1.08
CA GLN A 199 -14.52 2.06 -2.01
C GLN A 199 -15.17 2.87 -3.15
N GLY A 200 -14.97 2.42 -4.38
CA GLY A 200 -15.37 3.12 -5.60
C GLY A 200 -14.29 4.00 -6.24
N ASN A 201 -13.15 4.22 -5.56
CA ASN A 201 -12.01 4.98 -6.08
C ASN A 201 -10.81 4.09 -6.45
N GLU A 202 -10.97 2.76 -6.49
CA GLU A 202 -9.89 1.79 -6.62
C GLU A 202 -9.03 2.05 -7.86
N LEU A 203 -9.68 2.24 -9.01
CA LEU A 203 -9.00 2.46 -10.29
C LEU A 203 -8.19 3.76 -10.27
N THR A 204 -8.84 4.89 -9.98
CA THR A 204 -8.23 6.22 -10.06
C THR A 204 -7.05 6.37 -9.11
N GLU A 205 -7.20 5.92 -7.86
CA GLU A 205 -6.12 6.04 -6.87
C GLU A 205 -5.00 5.03 -7.13
N THR A 206 -5.29 3.85 -7.67
CA THR A 206 -4.25 2.86 -8.00
C THR A 206 -3.43 3.30 -9.19
N GLU A 207 -4.07 3.81 -10.24
CA GLU A 207 -3.37 4.32 -11.41
C GLU A 207 -2.42 5.45 -11.02
N ARG A 208 -2.94 6.47 -10.33
CA ARG A 208 -2.15 7.60 -9.83
C ARG A 208 -0.99 7.15 -8.94
N PHE A 209 -1.26 6.24 -7.99
CA PHE A 209 -0.21 5.72 -7.11
C PHE A 209 0.91 5.03 -7.89
N LEU A 210 0.57 4.17 -8.86
CA LEU A 210 1.55 3.46 -9.67
C LEU A 210 2.35 4.39 -10.58
N GLU A 211 1.73 5.44 -11.11
CA GLU A 211 2.41 6.50 -11.88
C GLU A 211 3.45 7.22 -11.02
N ASP A 212 3.07 7.70 -9.83
CA ASP A 212 3.98 8.34 -8.88
C ASP A 212 5.15 7.41 -8.50
N GLN A 213 4.88 6.10 -8.33
CA GLN A 213 5.94 5.13 -8.04
C GLN A 213 6.87 4.89 -9.25
N ILE A 214 6.38 4.98 -10.48
CA ILE A 214 7.24 4.93 -11.68
C ILE A 214 8.14 6.16 -11.72
N GLU A 215 7.60 7.34 -11.44
CA GLU A 215 8.38 8.57 -11.40
C GLU A 215 9.47 8.48 -10.33
N LEU A 216 9.13 7.97 -9.14
CA LEU A 216 10.09 7.72 -8.08
C LEU A 216 11.19 6.73 -8.51
N LEU A 217 10.89 5.70 -9.29
CA LEU A 217 11.91 4.81 -9.86
C LEU A 217 12.76 5.49 -10.94
N ALA A 218 12.23 6.49 -11.64
CA ALA A 218 12.87 7.13 -12.78
C ALA A 218 13.81 8.28 -12.41
N MET A 219 13.56 9.02 -11.32
CA MET A 219 14.53 10.03 -10.89
C MET A 219 15.83 9.33 -10.47
N GLY A 220 16.98 9.83 -10.93
CA GLY A 220 18.28 9.20 -10.72
C GLY A 220 18.77 9.27 -9.27
N ALA A 221 20.05 8.96 -9.02
CA ALA A 221 20.63 8.98 -7.67
C ALA A 221 20.59 10.35 -6.96
N GLU A 222 20.36 11.45 -7.70
CA GLU A 222 20.16 12.78 -7.13
C GLU A 222 18.69 12.95 -6.73
N GLY A 223 18.42 13.02 -5.43
CA GLY A 223 17.10 13.42 -4.89
C GLY A 223 16.22 12.25 -4.44
N LEU A 224 16.71 11.43 -3.50
CA LEU A 224 15.79 10.87 -2.51
C LEU A 224 15.27 12.06 -1.69
N PRO A 225 13.94 12.32 -1.66
CA PRO A 225 13.38 13.37 -0.81
C PRO A 225 13.54 13.06 0.68
#